data_AF-A0A1J3FBP8-F1
#
_entry.id   AF-A0A1J3FBP8-F1
#
_cell.length_a   1.000
_cell.length_b   1.000
_cell.length_c   1.000
_cell.angle_alpha   90.00
_cell.angle_beta   90.00
_cell.angle_gamma   90.00
#
_symmetry.space_group_name_H-M   'P 1'
#
loop_
_entity.id
_entity.type
_entity.pdbx_description
1 polymer ?
#
loop_
_entity_poly.entity_id
_entity_poly.type
_entity_poly.pdbx_seq_one_letter_code
_entity_poly.pdbx_strand_id
1 'polypeptide(L)'
;NGVIGSGNNLNGNLNVVQGNINSVQGSTNVIAGNSNTAIGNSNNIIGNINTAIGSSNTLTGNLNQVLGNQNTAIGLSNVIVGNSNLAAGVANSQIGSNNVAVGNSNSQFGNSNTAIGCANTA
;
A
#
# COMPACT_ATOMS: atom_id res chain seq x y z
N ASN A 1 -4.90 8.49 -19.08
CA ASN A 1 -4.37 7.27 -18.44
C ASN A 1 -3.44 6.58 -19.42
N GLY A 2 -2.27 6.15 -18.98
CA GLY A 2 -1.33 5.34 -19.78
C GLY A 2 -1.35 3.90 -19.28
N VAL A 3 -1.49 2.93 -20.19
CA VAL A 3 -1.56 1.50 -19.85
C VAL A 3 -0.64 0.70 -20.76
N ILE A 4 0.20 -0.15 -20.15
CA ILE A 4 0.98 -1.19 -20.82
C ILE A 4 0.58 -2.52 -20.19
N GLY A 5 -0.01 -3.43 -20.96
CA GLY A 5 -0.55 -4.71 -20.47
C GLY A 5 -2.05 -4.85 -20.72
N SER A 6 -2.68 -5.83 -20.10
CA SER A 6 -4.03 -6.28 -20.44
C SER A 6 -4.97 -6.43 -19.23
N GLY A 7 -6.28 -6.29 -19.44
CA GLY A 7 -7.28 -6.49 -18.39
C GLY A 7 -7.33 -5.41 -17.31
N ASN A 8 -6.71 -4.25 -17.52
CA ASN A 8 -6.74 -3.16 -16.54
C ASN A 8 -8.02 -2.33 -16.69
N ASN A 9 -8.67 -1.98 -15.56
CA ASN A 9 -9.82 -1.09 -15.51
C ASN A 9 -9.40 0.23 -14.84
N LEU A 10 -9.43 1.34 -15.57
CA LEU A 10 -8.99 2.65 -15.07
C LEU A 10 -10.12 3.68 -15.22
N ASN A 11 -10.60 4.22 -14.11
CA ASN A 11 -11.56 5.32 -14.03
C ASN A 11 -10.92 6.56 -13.40
N GLY A 12 -10.93 7.69 -14.11
CA GLY A 12 -10.29 8.94 -13.69
C GLY A 12 -9.16 9.38 -14.61
N ASN A 13 -8.22 10.20 -14.12
CA ASN A 13 -7.25 10.92 -14.93
C ASN A 13 -5.80 10.73 -14.49
N LEU A 14 -4.86 10.85 -15.43
CA LEU A 14 -3.41 10.82 -15.17
C LEU A 14 -2.89 9.55 -14.46
N ASN A 15 -3.61 8.43 -14.51
CA ASN A 15 -3.12 7.16 -13.98
C ASN A 15 -2.16 6.50 -14.99
N VAL A 16 -1.10 5.87 -14.50
CA VAL A 16 -0.12 5.10 -15.29
C VAL A 16 -0.06 3.68 -14.75
N VAL A 17 -0.28 2.69 -15.61
CA VAL A 17 -0.29 1.27 -15.24
C VAL A 17 0.59 0.47 -16.19
N GLN A 18 1.50 -0.32 -15.63
CA GLN A 18 2.28 -1.34 -16.33
C GLN A 18 2.02 -2.70 -15.69
N GLY A 19 1.35 -3.60 -16.40
CA GLY A 19 0.99 -4.95 -15.93
C GLY A 19 -0.45 -5.30 -16.26
N ASN A 20 -0.99 -6.32 -15.58
CA ASN A 20 -2.29 -6.89 -15.93
C ASN A 20 -3.29 -6.88 -14.78
N ILE A 21 -4.58 -6.80 -15.12
CA ILE A 21 -5.70 -7.04 -14.17
C ILE A 21 -5.73 -6.00 -13.02
N ASN A 22 -5.19 -4.79 -13.22
CA ASN A 22 -5.26 -3.74 -12.19
C ASN A 22 -6.60 -3.00 -12.25
N SER A 23 -7.14 -2.65 -11.08
CA SER A 23 -8.32 -1.80 -10.93
C SER A 23 -7.91 -0.46 -10.33
N VAL A 24 -8.15 0.64 -11.04
CA VAL A 24 -7.70 1.98 -10.64
C VAL A 24 -8.84 2.96 -10.72
N GLN A 25 -9.11 3.66 -9.63
CA GLN A 25 -10.08 4.74 -9.56
C GLN A 25 -9.45 5.99 -8.95
N GLY A 26 -9.56 7.13 -9.62
CA GLY A 26 -9.08 8.43 -9.13
C GLY A 26 -7.98 9.01 -10.01
N SER A 27 -7.04 9.73 -9.42
CA SER A 27 -6.05 10.51 -10.17
C SER A 27 -4.61 10.16 -9.83
N THR A 28 -3.70 10.33 -10.80
CA THR A 28 -2.23 10.29 -10.60
C THR A 28 -1.68 9.02 -9.94
N ASN A 29 -2.40 7.90 -9.98
CA ASN A 29 -1.88 6.63 -9.46
C ASN A 29 -0.88 6.03 -10.44
N VAL A 30 0.22 5.48 -9.92
CA VAL A 30 1.27 4.80 -10.67
C VAL A 30 1.34 3.35 -10.20
N ILE A 31 1.17 2.40 -11.11
CA ILE A 31 1.14 0.98 -10.79
C ILE A 31 2.07 0.21 -11.73
N ALA A 32 2.94 -0.63 -11.16
CA ALA A 32 3.76 -1.59 -11.88
C ALA A 32 3.58 -2.99 -11.27
N GLY A 33 2.86 -3.87 -11.96
CA GLY A 33 2.60 -5.25 -11.55
C GLY A 33 1.15 -5.68 -11.81
N ASN A 34 0.70 -6.76 -11.16
CA ASN A 34 -0.56 -7.41 -11.50
C ASN A 34 -1.58 -7.44 -10.37
N SER A 35 -2.86 -7.39 -10.74
CA SER A 35 -3.99 -7.57 -9.83
C SER A 35 -4.03 -6.58 -8.65
N ASN A 36 -3.49 -5.38 -8.82
CA ASN A 36 -3.53 -4.35 -7.78
C ASN A 36 -4.84 -3.55 -7.86
N THR A 37 -5.28 -3.06 -6.70
CA THR A 37 -6.38 -2.10 -6.58
C THR A 37 -5.84 -0.77 -6.04
N ALA A 38 -6.07 0.33 -6.75
CA ALA A 38 -5.74 1.68 -6.29
C ALA A 38 -6.98 2.56 -6.36
N ILE A 39 -7.43 3.09 -5.24
CA ILE A 39 -8.59 4.00 -5.16
C ILE A 39 -8.14 5.29 -4.47
N GLY A 40 -8.24 6.42 -5.16
CA GLY A 40 -7.85 7.73 -4.66
C GLY A 40 -6.74 8.34 -5.50
N ASN A 41 -5.83 9.06 -4.86
CA ASN A 41 -4.91 9.96 -5.56
C ASN A 41 -3.44 9.65 -5.26
N SER A 42 -2.59 9.72 -6.28
CA SER A 42 -1.13 9.66 -6.11
C SER A 42 -0.62 8.40 -5.38
N ASN A 43 -1.32 7.26 -5.45
CA ASN A 43 -0.78 6.02 -4.90
C ASN A 43 0.28 5.45 -5.85
N ASN A 44 1.38 4.96 -5.28
CA ASN A 44 2.45 4.29 -6.02
C ASN A 44 2.52 2.82 -5.59
N ILE A 45 2.26 1.90 -6.52
CA ILE A 45 2.17 0.47 -6.23
C ILE A 45 3.13 -0.29 -7.14
N ILE A 46 4.03 -1.07 -6.55
CA ILE A 46 4.95 -1.97 -7.26
C ILE A 46 4.78 -3.39 -6.71
N GLY A 47 4.44 -4.34 -7.57
CA GLY A 47 4.24 -5.76 -7.21
C GLY A 47 2.80 -6.21 -7.43
N ASN A 48 2.34 -7.21 -6.69
CA ASN A 48 1.08 -7.90 -7.03
C ASN A 48 0.07 -7.96 -5.88
N ILE A 49 -1.21 -7.90 -6.24
CA ILE A 49 -2.32 -8.13 -5.30
C ILE A 49 -2.28 -7.14 -4.12
N ASN A 50 -1.79 -5.92 -4.34
CA ASN A 50 -1.83 -4.87 -3.34
C ASN A 50 -3.12 -4.06 -3.46
N THR A 51 -3.61 -3.56 -2.34
CA THR A 51 -4.76 -2.65 -2.26
C THR A 51 -4.34 -1.36 -1.59
N ALA A 52 -4.40 -0.24 -2.29
CA ALA A 52 -4.18 1.09 -1.75
C ALA A 52 -5.45 1.93 -1.88
N ILE A 53 -5.98 2.42 -0.77
CA ILE A 53 -7.15 3.29 -0.72
C ILE A 53 -6.79 4.57 0.03
N GLY A 54 -6.96 5.72 -0.63
CA GLY A 54 -6.64 7.04 -0.08
C GLY A 54 -5.60 7.79 -0.91
N SER A 55 -4.74 8.56 -0.26
CA SER A 55 -3.81 9.46 -0.94
C SER A 55 -2.35 9.18 -0.64
N SER A 56 -1.50 9.24 -1.65
CA SER A 56 -0.04 9.28 -1.50
C SER A 56 0.55 8.06 -0.78
N ASN A 57 -0.09 6.88 -0.89
CA ASN A 57 0.46 5.67 -0.30
C ASN A 57 1.49 5.02 -1.24
N THR A 58 2.52 4.42 -0.67
CA THR A 58 3.54 3.66 -1.40
C THR A 58 3.50 2.20 -0.97
N LEU A 59 3.22 1.28 -1.90
CA LEU A 59 3.15 -0.14 -1.64
C LEU A 59 4.17 -0.85 -2.54
N THR A 60 5.08 -1.63 -1.96
CA THR A 60 6.06 -2.43 -2.71
C THR A 60 6.04 -3.87 -2.20
N GLY A 61 5.78 -4.84 -3.08
CA GLY A 61 5.74 -6.26 -2.74
C GLY A 61 4.38 -6.88 -3.04
N ASN A 62 3.91 -7.79 -2.18
CA ASN A 62 2.70 -8.55 -2.46
C ASN A 62 1.70 -8.52 -1.29
N LEU A 63 0.41 -8.56 -1.62
CA LEU A 63 -0.68 -8.72 -0.64
C LEU A 63 -0.77 -7.61 0.43
N ASN A 64 -0.14 -6.44 0.21
CA ASN A 64 -0.24 -5.34 1.16
C ASN A 64 -1.59 -4.63 1.03
N GLN A 65 -2.18 -4.26 2.15
CA GLN A 65 -3.46 -3.55 2.23
C GLN A 65 -3.26 -2.25 3.00
N VAL A 66 -3.50 -1.13 2.35
CA VAL A 66 -3.27 0.20 2.91
C VAL A 66 -4.51 1.06 2.73
N LEU A 67 -5.01 1.61 3.84
CA LEU A 67 -6.11 2.57 3.88
C LEU A 67 -5.65 3.85 4.60
N GLY A 68 -5.72 4.98 3.91
CA GLY A 68 -5.44 6.30 4.47
C GLY A 68 -4.43 7.09 3.65
N ASN A 69 -3.58 7.86 4.33
CA ASN A 69 -2.73 8.86 3.68
C ASN A 69 -1.25 8.66 4.00
N GLN A 70 -0.39 8.82 2.99
CA GLN A 70 1.07 8.90 3.17
C GLN A 70 1.70 7.66 3.84
N ASN A 71 1.05 6.49 3.74
CA ASN A 71 1.59 5.28 4.33
C ASN A 71 2.56 4.58 3.37
N THR A 72 3.51 3.84 3.93
CA THR A 72 4.46 3.02 3.18
C THR A 72 4.40 1.57 3.65
N ALA A 73 4.07 0.64 2.75
CA ALA A 73 4.10 -0.80 3.00
C ALA A 73 5.11 -1.48 2.08
N ILE A 74 6.11 -2.15 2.65
CA ILE A 74 7.16 -2.84 1.90
C ILE A 74 7.22 -4.30 2.37
N GLY A 75 7.08 -5.25 1.43
CA GLY A 75 7.18 -6.67 1.69
C GLY A 75 5.87 -7.40 1.46
N LEU A 76 5.51 -8.30 2.38
CA LEU A 76 4.44 -9.28 2.19
C LEU A 76 3.34 -9.11 3.25
N SER A 77 2.09 -8.97 2.79
CA SER A 77 0.90 -9.05 3.64
C SER A 77 0.86 -8.05 4.80
N ASN A 78 1.42 -6.85 4.63
CA ASN A 78 1.28 -5.79 5.64
C ASN A 78 -0.10 -5.12 5.54
N VAL A 79 -0.68 -4.76 6.68
CA VAL A 79 -1.96 -4.07 6.78
C VAL A 79 -1.74 -2.73 7.50
N ILE A 80 -2.08 -1.62 6.85
CA ILE A 80 -1.92 -0.29 7.42
C ILE A 80 -3.23 0.48 7.30
N VAL A 81 -3.70 1.05 8.42
CA VAL A 81 -4.84 1.96 8.46
C VAL A 81 -4.45 3.25 9.18
N GLY A 82 -4.45 4.38 8.48
CA GLY A 82 -4.24 5.70 9.08
C GLY A 82 -3.30 6.60 8.29
N ASN A 83 -2.40 7.31 8.97
CA ASN A 83 -1.59 8.37 8.35
C ASN A 83 -0.10 8.23 8.65
N SER A 84 0.74 8.34 7.62
CA SER A 84 2.20 8.40 7.76
C SER A 84 2.82 7.19 8.49
N ASN A 85 2.23 6.00 8.37
CA ASN A 85 2.83 4.79 8.93
C ASN A 85 3.80 4.12 7.95
N LEU A 86 4.79 3.41 8.48
CA LEU A 86 5.74 2.59 7.75
C LEU A 86 5.68 1.14 8.26
N ALA A 87 5.32 0.20 7.39
CA ALA A 87 5.48 -1.23 7.61
C ALA A 87 6.48 -1.81 6.62
N ALA A 88 7.54 -2.46 7.11
CA ALA A 88 8.54 -3.14 6.30
C ALA A 88 8.75 -4.58 6.79
N GLY A 89 8.54 -5.56 5.93
CA GLY A 89 8.71 -6.99 6.23
C GLY A 89 7.44 -7.79 5.97
N VAL A 90 7.09 -8.69 6.89
CA VAL A 90 6.03 -9.68 6.69
C VAL A 90 4.96 -9.54 7.75
N ALA A 91 3.70 -9.47 7.32
CA ALA A 91 2.53 -9.57 8.21
C ALA A 91 2.48 -8.53 9.34
N ASN A 92 3.01 -7.32 9.14
CA ASN A 92 2.84 -6.25 10.14
C ASN A 92 1.45 -5.62 10.02
N SER A 93 0.85 -5.24 11.15
CA SER A 93 -0.44 -4.57 11.24
C SER A 93 -0.30 -3.25 11.99
N GLN A 94 -0.75 -2.15 11.40
CA GLN A 94 -0.65 -0.82 11.99
C GLN A 94 -1.97 -0.07 11.88
N ILE A 95 -2.45 0.48 12.99
CA ILE A 95 -3.62 1.37 13.04
C ILE A 95 -3.23 2.64 13.78
N GLY A 96 -3.41 3.80 13.13
CA GLY A 96 -3.17 5.12 13.72
C GLY A 96 -2.17 5.94 12.91
N SER A 97 -1.29 6.70 13.57
CA SER A 97 -0.42 7.65 12.86
C SER A 97 1.05 7.58 13.26
N ASN A 98 1.95 7.77 12.29
CA ASN A 98 3.39 7.83 12.52
C ASN A 98 3.99 6.56 13.15
N ASN A 99 3.38 5.40 12.95
CA ASN A 99 3.90 4.14 13.46
C ASN A 99 4.96 3.55 12.53
N VAL A 100 5.96 2.87 13.09
CA VAL A 100 7.04 2.19 12.37
C VAL A 100 7.12 0.73 12.81
N ALA A 101 6.89 -0.21 11.89
CA ALA A 101 7.02 -1.64 12.10
C ALA A 101 8.03 -2.21 11.10
N VAL A 102 9.12 -2.80 11.61
CA VAL A 102 10.13 -3.47 10.78
C VAL A 102 10.34 -4.90 11.27
N GLY A 103 10.09 -5.87 10.40
CA GLY A 103 10.26 -7.29 10.68
C GLY A 103 9.00 -8.10 10.44
N ASN A 104 8.68 -9.03 11.35
CA ASN A 104 7.64 -10.03 11.15
C ASN A 104 6.54 -9.93 12.22
N SER A 105 5.28 -9.90 11.80
CA SER A 105 4.13 -10.07 12.70
C SER A 105 4.05 -9.02 13.82
N ASN A 106 4.52 -7.79 13.59
CA ASN A 106 4.35 -6.71 14.57
C ASN A 106 2.94 -6.11 14.49
N SER A 107 2.35 -5.75 15.63
CA SER A 107 1.02 -5.13 15.71
C SER A 107 1.12 -3.80 16.46
N GLN A 108 0.64 -2.72 15.86
CA GLN A 108 0.73 -1.38 16.46
C GLN A 108 -0.64 -0.67 16.40
N PHE A 109 -1.11 -0.16 17.54
CA PHE A 109 -2.28 0.70 17.64
C PHE A 109 -1.94 2.01 18.35
N GLY A 110 -2.26 3.14 17.73
CA GLY A 110 -2.04 4.47 18.30
C GLY A 110 -1.09 5.31 17.48
N ASN A 111 -0.31 6.16 18.15
CA ASN A 111 0.52 7.15 17.50
C ASN A 111 1.98 7.03 17.90
N SER A 112 2.89 7.16 16.92
CA SER A 112 4.34 7.22 17.14
C SER A 112 4.95 5.95 17.76
N ASN A 113 4.34 4.78 17.54
CA ASN A 113 4.90 3.51 17.99
C ASN A 113 6.06 3.06 17.10
N THR A 114 7.07 2.40 17.69
CA THR A 114 8.17 1.76 16.96
C THR A 114 8.33 0.32 17.40
N ALA A 115 8.32 -0.62 16.44
CA ALA A 115 8.48 -2.04 16.66
C ALA A 115 9.49 -2.60 15.65
N ILE A 116 10.57 -3.19 16.13
CA ILE A 116 11.60 -3.81 15.30
C ILE A 116 11.80 -5.24 15.77
N GLY A 117 11.72 -6.20 14.86
CA GLY A 117 11.88 -7.63 15.16
C GLY A 117 10.62 -8.44 14.87
N CYS A 118 10.33 -9.41 15.73
CA CYS A 118 9.26 -10.38 15.54
C CYS A 118 8.23 -10.29 16.65
N ALA A 119 6.94 -10.30 16.30
CA ALA A 119 5.82 -10.43 17.23
C ALA A 119 5.76 -9.35 18.33
N ASN A 120 6.20 -8.11 18.04
CA ASN A 120 6.04 -7.00 18.97
C ASN A 120 4.61 -6.45 18.94
N THR A 121 4.15 -5.94 20.07
CA THR A 121 2.86 -5.24 20.20
C THR A 121 3.06 -3.86 20.82
N ALA A 122 2.46 -2.82 20.25
CA ALA A 122 2.47 -1.46 20.78
C ALA A 122 1.14 -0.72 20.53
#